data_AF-A0A929REC3-F1
#
_entry.id   AF-A0A929REC3-F1
#
_cell.length_a   1.000
_cell.length_b   1.000
_cell.length_c   1.000
_cell.angle_alpha   90.00
_cell.angle_beta   90.00
_cell.angle_gamma   90.00
#
_symmetry.space_group_name_H-M   'P 1'
#
loop_
_entity.id
_entity.type
_entity.pdbx_description
1 polymer ?
#
loop_
_entity_poly.entity_id
_entity_poly.type
_entity_poly.pdbx_seq_one_letter_code
_entity_poly.pdbx_strand_id
1 'polypeptide(L)'
;MTHMTHTLRQPAHAAAACAGLALLLGACAPTTPFAHPTPTPTSSSPTPAPSPTRSTPMPECNGWITTVDETAQFAPGKSRNEPTFVISDVGIENGAMYAYIIGGWADGYPGWIDDSLYVGEPKHVPTIGTFTLLDITTAQAVYGHGSATFCFEPDPDFEVSDTI
;
A
#
# COMPACT_ATOMS: atom_id res chain seq x y z
N MET A 1 21.71 -19.78 -42.11
CA MET A 1 22.87 -18.93 -41.83
C MET A 1 22.40 -17.48 -41.75
N THR A 2 22.33 -16.92 -40.55
CA THR A 2 22.84 -15.57 -40.21
C THR A 2 22.63 -15.37 -38.70
N HIS A 3 23.74 -15.44 -37.97
CA HIS A 3 23.87 -15.00 -36.59
C HIS A 3 23.74 -13.47 -36.54
N MET A 4 23.06 -12.93 -35.53
CA MET A 4 23.29 -11.56 -35.07
C MET A 4 23.56 -11.58 -33.56
N THR A 5 24.82 -11.37 -33.22
CA THR A 5 25.34 -11.06 -31.89
C THR A 5 25.11 -9.58 -31.63
N HIS A 6 24.48 -9.21 -30.51
CA HIS A 6 24.45 -7.84 -30.03
C HIS A 6 25.00 -7.78 -28.60
N THR A 7 26.25 -7.33 -28.49
CA THR A 7 26.95 -7.04 -27.23
C THR A 7 26.78 -5.56 -26.94
N LEU A 8 26.20 -5.18 -25.80
CA LEU A 8 26.27 -3.80 -25.31
C LEU A 8 26.89 -3.75 -23.92
N ARG A 9 27.87 -2.85 -23.79
CA ARG A 9 28.82 -2.69 -22.69
C ARG A 9 28.21 -1.96 -21.50
N GLN A 10 28.66 -2.35 -20.30
CA GLN A 10 28.55 -1.59 -19.05
C GLN A 10 29.27 -0.23 -19.16
N PRO A 11 28.79 0.80 -18.43
CA PRO A 11 29.64 1.85 -17.90
C PRO A 11 29.91 1.63 -16.39
N ALA A 12 31.20 1.67 -16.04
CA ALA A 12 31.71 1.75 -14.69
C ALA A 12 32.16 3.19 -14.41
N HIS A 13 31.68 3.80 -13.33
CA HIS A 13 32.23 5.01 -12.71
C HIS A 13 31.71 5.05 -11.26
N ALA A 14 32.39 5.52 -10.22
CA ALA A 14 33.79 5.73 -9.86
C ALA A 14 33.77 6.03 -8.34
N ALA A 15 34.86 5.72 -7.64
CA ALA A 15 35.01 5.87 -6.19
C ALA A 15 35.15 7.35 -5.73
N ALA A 16 34.84 7.61 -4.46
CA ALA A 16 35.42 8.72 -3.70
C ALA A 16 35.54 8.36 -2.21
N ALA A 17 36.79 8.32 -1.74
CA ALA A 17 37.19 8.16 -0.34
C ALA A 17 37.48 9.54 0.26
N CYS A 18 37.17 9.75 1.54
CA CYS A 18 37.71 10.86 2.33
C CYS A 18 38.33 10.31 3.62
N ALA A 19 39.67 10.29 3.64
CA ALA A 19 40.51 10.14 4.82
C ALA A 19 40.46 11.42 5.68
N GLY A 20 40.62 11.26 7.00
CA GLY A 20 40.38 12.30 8.01
C GLY A 20 41.51 13.29 8.27
N LEU A 21 41.43 13.99 9.41
CA LEU A 21 42.56 14.64 10.08
C LEU A 21 42.19 15.01 11.52
N ALA A 22 43.07 14.69 12.48
CA ALA A 22 42.99 15.06 13.90
C ALA A 22 44.26 15.84 14.29
N LEU A 23 44.15 16.92 15.06
CA LEU A 23 45.22 17.63 15.81
C LEU A 23 44.57 18.83 16.55
N LEU A 24 44.92 19.33 17.75
CA LEU A 24 45.56 18.88 19.00
C LEU A 24 45.62 20.16 19.91
N LEU A 25 45.46 19.99 21.24
CA LEU A 25 46.03 20.77 22.36
C LEU A 25 45.49 22.17 22.76
N GLY A 26 45.28 22.36 24.09
CA GLY A 26 45.67 23.62 24.75
C GLY A 26 44.88 24.16 25.96
N ALA A 27 45.28 23.73 27.17
CA ALA A 27 45.45 24.55 28.41
C ALA A 27 44.28 25.03 29.30
N CYS A 28 44.67 25.34 30.55
CA CYS A 28 43.94 25.38 31.83
C CYS A 28 43.66 26.83 32.33
N ALA A 29 42.71 26.96 33.29
CA ALA A 29 41.97 28.09 33.91
C ALA A 29 42.81 29.22 34.61
N PRO A 30 42.27 30.33 35.25
CA PRO A 30 40.90 30.53 35.81
C PRO A 30 40.23 31.96 35.84
N THR A 31 38.90 31.94 36.09
CA THR A 31 37.97 32.87 36.80
C THR A 31 37.88 34.39 36.52
N THR A 32 36.74 34.78 35.91
CA THR A 32 35.91 35.95 36.31
C THR A 32 34.42 35.55 36.23
N PRO A 33 33.53 35.95 37.17
CA PRO A 33 32.11 35.66 37.07
C PRO A 33 31.46 36.74 36.21
N PHE A 34 31.33 36.49 34.91
CA PHE A 34 30.50 37.32 34.05
C PHE A 34 29.09 36.72 33.98
N ALA A 35 28.09 37.59 34.10
CA ALA A 35 26.68 37.27 34.23
C ALA A 35 26.20 36.21 33.23
N HIS A 36 25.41 35.26 33.73
CA HIS A 36 24.80 34.16 32.99
C HIS A 36 23.68 34.68 32.06
N PRO A 37 23.83 34.69 30.72
CA PRO A 37 22.66 34.70 29.86
C PRO A 37 22.05 33.30 29.89
N THR A 38 20.78 33.21 30.29
CA THR A 38 20.01 31.97 30.23
C THR A 38 20.08 31.37 28.81
N PRO A 39 20.57 30.13 28.63
CA PRO A 39 20.45 29.47 27.34
C PRO A 39 18.98 29.10 27.10
N THR A 40 18.36 29.71 26.09
CA THR A 40 17.11 29.21 25.53
C THR A 40 17.37 27.81 24.97
N PRO A 41 16.67 26.75 25.40
CA PRO A 41 16.81 25.45 24.77
C PRO A 41 16.24 25.55 23.35
N THR A 42 17.12 25.58 22.35
CA THR A 42 16.70 25.40 20.96
C THR A 42 16.44 23.91 20.78
N SER A 43 15.19 23.52 20.93
CA SER A 43 14.71 22.19 20.55
C SER A 43 14.83 22.06 19.03
N SER A 44 15.97 21.54 18.57
CA SER A 44 16.14 21.11 17.17
C SER A 44 15.52 19.73 17.06
N SER A 45 14.20 19.68 16.95
CA SER A 45 13.51 18.47 16.51
C SER A 45 13.62 18.42 14.97
N PRO A 46 14.22 17.39 14.37
CA PRO A 46 14.19 17.26 12.91
C PRO A 46 12.74 17.04 12.50
N THR A 47 12.18 17.97 11.74
CA THR A 47 10.88 17.81 11.09
C THR A 47 10.90 16.51 10.29
N PRO A 48 10.03 15.53 10.56
CA PRO A 48 9.87 14.38 9.69
C PRO A 48 9.52 14.89 8.29
N ALA A 49 10.25 14.42 7.28
CA ALA A 49 9.91 14.69 5.88
C ALA A 49 8.44 14.29 5.64
N PRO A 50 7.64 15.08 4.90
CA PRO A 50 6.28 14.70 4.59
C PRO A 50 6.33 13.36 3.83
N SER A 51 5.75 12.34 4.46
CA SER A 51 5.36 11.11 3.75
C SER A 51 4.53 11.55 2.53
N PRO A 52 4.67 10.93 1.35
CA PRO A 52 3.81 11.24 0.21
C PRO A 52 2.38 10.83 0.60
N THR A 53 1.63 11.76 1.19
CA THR A 53 0.20 11.65 1.37
C THR A 53 -0.37 11.67 -0.04
N ARG A 54 -0.73 10.49 -0.53
CA ARG A 54 -1.51 10.33 -1.74
C ARG A 54 -2.87 10.97 -1.47
N SER A 55 -2.98 12.27 -1.73
CA SER A 55 -4.16 13.09 -1.44
C SER A 55 -5.31 12.86 -2.41
N THR A 56 -5.42 11.67 -3.00
CA THR A 56 -6.66 11.26 -3.66
C THR A 56 -7.63 10.96 -2.53
N PRO A 57 -8.74 11.70 -2.37
CA PRO A 57 -9.78 11.29 -1.44
C PRO A 57 -10.18 9.87 -1.85
N MET A 58 -10.19 8.94 -0.90
CA MET A 58 -10.77 7.63 -1.17
C MET A 58 -12.20 7.85 -1.68
N PRO A 59 -12.65 7.10 -2.71
CA PRO A 59 -14.03 7.16 -3.15
C PRO A 59 -14.97 7.06 -1.94
N GLU A 60 -15.99 7.90 -1.88
CA GLU A 60 -16.98 7.85 -0.80
C GLU A 60 -17.62 6.45 -0.78
N CYS A 61 -17.65 5.82 0.39
CA CYS A 61 -18.20 4.48 0.60
C CYS A 61 -19.41 4.57 1.51
N ASN A 62 -20.59 4.12 1.03
CA ASN A 62 -21.81 4.05 1.85
C ASN A 62 -22.05 2.65 2.42
N GLY A 63 -21.11 1.73 2.21
CA GLY A 63 -21.12 0.36 2.70
C GLY A 63 -20.00 0.09 3.70
N TRP A 64 -19.41 -1.09 3.57
CA TRP A 64 -18.35 -1.58 4.44
C TRP A 64 -16.99 -1.40 3.78
N ILE A 65 -16.06 -0.74 4.47
CA ILE A 65 -14.67 -0.68 4.03
C ILE A 65 -13.92 -1.85 4.65
N THR A 66 -13.33 -2.70 3.81
CA THR A 66 -12.54 -3.83 4.28
C THR A 66 -11.26 -3.97 3.46
N THR A 67 -10.23 -4.52 4.10
CA THR A 67 -8.94 -4.78 3.48
C THR A 67 -8.68 -6.27 3.51
N VAL A 68 -8.39 -6.84 2.34
CA VAL A 68 -8.17 -8.27 2.17
C VAL A 68 -6.79 -8.49 1.58
N ASP A 69 -6.04 -9.37 2.23
CA ASP A 69 -4.72 -9.77 1.75
C ASP A 69 -4.85 -10.49 0.40
N GLU A 70 -3.88 -10.28 -0.47
CA GLU A 70 -3.80 -11.01 -1.72
C GLU A 70 -3.71 -12.52 -1.44
N THR A 71 -4.47 -13.30 -2.21
CA THR A 71 -4.77 -14.74 -2.03
C THR A 71 -5.69 -15.11 -0.87
N ALA A 72 -6.09 -14.16 -0.02
CA ALA A 72 -7.03 -14.43 1.05
C ALA A 72 -8.47 -14.55 0.53
N GLN A 73 -9.27 -15.27 1.31
CA GLN A 73 -10.70 -15.40 1.09
C GLN A 73 -11.46 -14.28 1.79
N PHE A 74 -12.42 -13.70 1.09
CA PHE A 74 -13.39 -12.75 1.60
C PHE A 74 -14.79 -13.35 1.53
N ALA A 75 -15.46 -13.44 2.67
CA ALA A 75 -16.83 -13.95 2.77
C ALA A 75 -17.71 -12.89 3.45
N PRO A 76 -18.38 -12.01 2.67
CA PRO A 76 -19.19 -10.92 3.23
C PRO A 76 -20.53 -11.42 3.80
N GLY A 77 -20.96 -12.63 3.47
CA GLY A 77 -22.24 -13.18 3.88
C GLY A 77 -22.25 -13.61 5.34
N LYS A 78 -23.42 -13.52 5.98
CA LYS A 78 -23.67 -14.02 7.33
C LYS A 78 -23.36 -15.51 7.48
N SER A 79 -23.56 -16.28 6.42
CA SER A 79 -23.05 -17.65 6.31
C SER A 79 -21.54 -17.61 6.11
N ARG A 80 -20.78 -18.15 7.08
CA ARG A 80 -19.30 -18.01 7.14
C ARG A 80 -18.51 -18.40 5.90
N ASN A 81 -19.08 -19.16 4.97
CA ASN A 81 -18.37 -19.71 3.82
C ASN A 81 -18.99 -19.31 2.47
N GLU A 82 -20.09 -18.55 2.45
CA GLU A 82 -20.80 -18.24 1.22
C GLU A 82 -21.51 -16.87 1.29
N PRO A 83 -21.41 -16.04 0.23
CA PRO A 83 -20.56 -16.22 -0.95
C PRO A 83 -19.08 -16.01 -0.56
N THR A 84 -18.16 -16.64 -1.31
CA THR A 84 -16.71 -16.48 -1.08
C THR A 84 -16.04 -15.89 -2.32
N PHE A 85 -15.15 -14.93 -2.09
CA PHE A 85 -14.32 -14.29 -3.10
C PHE A 85 -12.85 -14.47 -2.76
N VAL A 86 -12.00 -14.58 -3.77
CA VAL A 86 -10.54 -14.54 -3.65
C VAL A 86 -10.05 -13.29 -4.35
N ILE A 87 -9.18 -12.56 -3.67
CA ILE A 87 -8.47 -11.41 -4.24
C ILE A 87 -7.11 -11.87 -4.71
N SER A 88 -6.71 -11.54 -5.93
CA SER A 88 -5.39 -11.86 -6.47
C SER A 88 -4.85 -10.77 -7.37
N ASP A 89 -3.63 -10.93 -7.86
CA ASP A 89 -2.95 -10.05 -8.82
C ASP A 89 -3.07 -8.56 -8.43
N VAL A 90 -2.74 -8.25 -7.17
CA VAL A 90 -2.84 -6.88 -6.65
C VAL A 90 -1.64 -6.08 -7.15
N GLY A 91 -1.90 -5.04 -7.95
CA GLY A 91 -0.80 -4.37 -8.64
C GLY A 91 -1.11 -3.01 -9.26
N ILE A 92 -0.08 -2.45 -9.88
CA ILE A 92 -0.16 -1.20 -10.63
C ILE A 92 0.25 -1.51 -12.07
N GLU A 93 -0.65 -1.31 -13.02
CA GLU A 93 -0.39 -1.45 -14.44
C GLU A 93 -0.67 -0.11 -15.15
N ASN A 94 0.29 0.40 -15.92
CA ASN A 94 0.17 1.68 -16.63
C ASN A 94 -0.24 2.87 -15.71
N GLY A 95 0.13 2.81 -14.42
CA GLY A 95 -0.24 3.80 -13.42
C GLY A 95 -1.64 3.64 -12.82
N ALA A 96 -2.44 2.69 -13.31
CA ALA A 96 -3.73 2.32 -12.75
C ALA A 96 -3.55 1.23 -11.69
N MET A 97 -4.17 1.42 -10.53
CA MET A 97 -4.21 0.42 -9.47
C MET A 97 -5.36 -0.54 -9.73
N TYR A 98 -5.07 -1.82 -9.58
CA TYR A 98 -6.04 -2.89 -9.80
C TYR A 98 -5.86 -4.04 -8.83
N ALA A 99 -6.92 -4.83 -8.70
CA ALA A 99 -6.91 -6.13 -8.03
C ALA A 99 -7.86 -7.05 -8.80
N TYR A 100 -7.51 -8.32 -8.94
CA TYR A 100 -8.40 -9.33 -9.50
C TYR A 100 -9.33 -9.88 -8.43
N ILE A 101 -10.59 -10.06 -8.77
CA ILE A 101 -11.60 -10.69 -7.91
C ILE A 101 -12.26 -11.84 -8.65
N ILE A 102 -12.28 -13.00 -7.99
CA ILE A 102 -12.99 -14.19 -8.46
C ILE A 102 -13.81 -14.80 -7.33
N GLY A 103 -15.04 -15.17 -7.62
CA GLY A 103 -15.88 -15.91 -6.69
C GLY A 103 -17.33 -15.49 -6.71
N GLY A 104 -18.09 -15.93 -5.71
CA GLY A 104 -19.53 -15.79 -5.65
C GLY A 104 -20.19 -16.93 -4.90
N TRP A 105 -21.43 -17.23 -5.27
CA TRP A 105 -22.16 -18.39 -4.78
C TRP A 105 -21.63 -19.69 -5.44
N ALA A 106 -21.47 -20.74 -4.64
CA ALA A 106 -20.93 -22.02 -5.11
C ALA A 106 -21.92 -22.87 -5.93
N ASP A 107 -23.21 -22.55 -5.85
CA ASP A 107 -24.33 -23.33 -6.39
C ASP A 107 -24.78 -22.89 -7.80
N GLY A 108 -24.04 -21.97 -8.43
CA GLY A 108 -24.38 -21.43 -9.74
C GLY A 108 -25.52 -20.40 -9.72
N TYR A 109 -25.91 -19.94 -8.53
CA TYR A 109 -26.79 -18.79 -8.37
C TYR A 109 -26.14 -17.53 -8.96
N PRO A 110 -26.91 -16.58 -9.53
CA PRO A 110 -26.35 -15.31 -10.02
C PRO A 110 -25.51 -14.63 -8.93
N GLY A 111 -24.38 -14.03 -9.29
CA GLY A 111 -23.44 -13.47 -8.33
C GLY A 111 -22.04 -14.04 -8.40
N TRP A 112 -21.67 -14.67 -9.52
CA TRP A 112 -20.28 -15.00 -9.83
C TRP A 112 -19.59 -13.81 -10.53
N ILE A 113 -18.40 -13.45 -10.06
CA ILE A 113 -17.49 -12.49 -10.69
C ILE A 113 -16.16 -13.18 -11.00
N ASP A 114 -15.55 -12.76 -12.10
CA ASP A 114 -14.23 -13.20 -12.56
C ASP A 114 -13.64 -12.04 -13.38
N ASP A 115 -13.18 -10.99 -12.69
CA ASP A 115 -12.86 -9.70 -13.33
C ASP A 115 -11.80 -8.92 -12.54
N SER A 116 -11.21 -7.91 -13.18
CA SER A 116 -10.36 -6.93 -12.53
C SER A 116 -11.18 -5.75 -11.99
N LEU A 117 -10.91 -5.37 -10.75
CA LEU A 117 -11.36 -4.12 -10.15
C LEU A 117 -10.29 -3.05 -10.35
N TYR A 118 -10.70 -1.87 -10.81
CA TYR A 118 -9.84 -0.68 -10.86
C TYR A 118 -10.29 0.34 -9.82
N VAL A 119 -9.33 1.13 -9.30
CA VAL A 119 -9.65 2.11 -8.24
C VAL A 119 -10.73 3.09 -8.68
N GLY A 120 -11.78 3.18 -7.87
CA GLY A 120 -12.93 4.06 -8.09
C GLY A 120 -13.96 3.55 -9.10
N GLU A 121 -13.74 2.38 -9.72
CA GLU A 121 -14.69 1.77 -10.65
C GLU A 121 -15.57 0.75 -9.92
N PRO A 122 -16.88 1.01 -9.75
CA PRO A 122 -17.78 0.06 -9.09
C PRO A 122 -18.10 -1.13 -10.00
N LYS A 123 -18.08 -2.33 -9.43
CA LYS A 123 -18.48 -3.58 -10.06
C LYS A 123 -19.60 -4.23 -9.25
N HIS A 124 -20.80 -4.23 -9.83
CA HIS A 124 -21.96 -4.85 -9.23
C HIS A 124 -21.98 -6.36 -9.51
N VAL A 125 -22.15 -7.14 -8.44
CA VAL A 125 -22.27 -8.59 -8.44
C VAL A 125 -23.71 -8.92 -8.00
N PRO A 126 -24.57 -9.44 -8.91
CA PRO A 126 -25.98 -9.63 -8.62
C PRO A 126 -26.22 -10.48 -7.38
N THR A 127 -27.21 -10.09 -6.57
CA THR A 127 -27.66 -10.79 -5.34
C THR A 127 -26.69 -10.72 -4.17
N ILE A 128 -25.56 -10.00 -4.34
CA ILE A 128 -24.51 -9.88 -3.33
C ILE A 128 -24.27 -8.41 -3.02
N GLY A 129 -23.89 -7.61 -4.02
CA GLY A 129 -23.60 -6.20 -3.81
C GLY A 129 -22.61 -5.63 -4.81
N THR A 130 -22.13 -4.43 -4.54
CA THR A 130 -21.18 -3.70 -5.37
C THR A 130 -19.83 -3.61 -4.69
N PHE A 131 -18.79 -3.96 -5.44
CA PHE A 131 -17.40 -3.83 -5.02
C PHE A 131 -16.77 -2.62 -5.71
N THR A 132 -16.15 -1.74 -4.94
CA THR A 132 -15.35 -0.63 -5.48
C THR A 132 -13.96 -0.69 -4.85
N LEU A 133 -12.93 -0.85 -5.67
CA LEU A 133 -11.55 -0.79 -5.19
C LEU A 133 -11.23 0.66 -4.76
N LEU A 134 -10.73 0.84 -3.54
CA LEU A 134 -10.40 2.16 -2.99
C LEU A 134 -8.89 2.39 -3.01
N ASP A 135 -8.12 1.39 -2.61
CA ASP A 135 -6.66 1.46 -2.58
C ASP A 135 -6.03 0.05 -2.60
N ILE A 136 -4.72 0.00 -2.81
CA ILE A 136 -3.94 -1.24 -2.70
C ILE A 136 -2.65 -1.01 -1.93
N THR A 137 -2.16 -2.08 -1.29
CA THR A 137 -0.77 -2.19 -0.86
C THR A 137 -0.09 -3.22 -1.76
N THR A 138 0.95 -2.84 -2.49
CA THR A 138 1.72 -3.80 -3.31
C THR A 138 2.71 -4.58 -2.45
N ALA A 139 2.99 -5.83 -2.84
CA ALA A 139 4.05 -6.63 -2.21
C ALA A 139 5.40 -5.89 -2.20
N GLN A 140 6.08 -5.88 -1.04
CA GLN A 140 7.40 -5.25 -0.89
C GLN A 140 8.58 -6.21 -1.10
N ALA A 141 8.29 -7.51 -1.30
CA ALA A 141 9.27 -8.57 -1.48
C ALA A 141 8.86 -9.52 -2.60
N VAL A 142 9.82 -10.25 -3.18
CA VAL A 142 9.63 -11.18 -4.32
C VAL A 142 8.59 -12.29 -4.05
N TYR A 143 8.36 -12.61 -2.78
CA TYR A 143 7.32 -13.55 -2.33
C TYR A 143 6.34 -12.91 -1.34
N GLY A 144 6.29 -11.58 -1.31
CA GLY A 144 5.31 -10.86 -0.51
C GLY A 144 3.94 -10.92 -1.17
N HIS A 145 2.91 -10.75 -0.36
CA HIS A 145 1.54 -10.56 -0.82
C HIS A 145 1.18 -9.09 -0.66
N GLY A 146 0.47 -8.55 -1.65
CA GLY A 146 -0.19 -7.27 -1.50
C GLY A 146 -1.46 -7.37 -0.66
N SER A 147 -2.24 -6.30 -0.64
CA SER A 147 -3.61 -6.30 -0.14
C SER A 147 -4.44 -5.28 -0.91
N ALA A 148 -5.74 -5.52 -0.99
CA ALA A 148 -6.70 -4.63 -1.62
C ALA A 148 -7.69 -4.12 -0.58
N THR A 149 -7.91 -2.81 -0.57
CA THR A 149 -8.96 -2.17 0.23
C THR A 149 -10.13 -1.83 -0.66
N PHE A 150 -11.31 -2.32 -0.33
CA PHE A 150 -12.53 -2.08 -1.12
C PHE A 150 -13.68 -1.58 -0.26
N CYS A 151 -14.57 -0.82 -0.90
CA CYS A 151 -15.91 -0.57 -0.43
C CYS A 151 -16.81 -1.71 -0.92
N PHE A 152 -17.49 -2.37 0.00
CA PHE A 152 -18.53 -3.34 -0.28
C PHE A 152 -19.90 -2.78 0.11
N GLU A 153 -20.74 -2.52 -0.89
CA GLU A 153 -22.12 -2.05 -0.70
C GLU A 153 -23.07 -3.23 -0.97
N PRO A 154 -23.66 -3.83 0.08
CA PRO A 154 -24.51 -5.01 -0.09
C PRO A 154 -25.79 -4.68 -0.86
N ASP A 155 -26.29 -5.65 -1.61
CA ASP A 155 -27.65 -5.57 -2.15
C ASP A 155 -28.68 -5.50 -1.00
N PRO A 156 -29.85 -4.87 -1.19
CA PRO A 156 -30.84 -4.70 -0.13
C PRO A 156 -31.27 -5.99 0.58
N ASP A 157 -31.26 -7.12 -0.13
CA ASP A 157 -31.67 -8.43 0.36
C ASP A 157 -30.48 -9.31 0.79
N PHE A 158 -29.25 -8.80 0.69
CA PHE A 158 -28.04 -9.54 1.08
C PHE A 158 -27.77 -9.43 2.58
N GLU A 159 -27.74 -10.57 3.27
CA GLU A 159 -27.43 -10.62 4.70
C GLU A 159 -25.90 -10.57 4.93
N VAL A 160 -25.40 -9.39 5.27
CA VAL A 160 -23.98 -9.18 5.62
C VAL A 160 -23.63 -9.81 6.97
N SER A 161 -22.41 -10.34 7.10
CA SER A 161 -21.86 -10.79 8.38
C SER A 161 -21.63 -9.62 9.34
N ASP A 162 -21.80 -9.85 10.64
CA ASP A 162 -21.51 -8.84 11.68
C ASP A 162 -20.00 -8.63 11.91
N THR A 163 -19.13 -9.32 11.16
CA THR A 163 -17.68 -9.40 11.43
C THR A 163 -16.79 -8.91 10.28
N ILE A 164 -17.35 -8.19 9.31
CA ILE A 164 -16.61 -7.61 8.17
C ILE A 164 -16.01 -6.25 8.55
#